data_AF-A0A8I6YB87-F1
#
_entry.id   AF-A0A8I6YB87-F1
#
_cell.length_a   1.000
_cell.length_b   1.000
_cell.length_c   1.000
_cell.angle_alpha   90.00
_cell.angle_beta   90.00
_cell.angle_gamma   90.00
#
_symmetry.space_group_name_H-M   'P 1'
#
loop_
_entity.id
_entity.type
_entity.pdbx_description
1 polymer ?
#
loop_
_entity_poly.entity_id
_entity_poly.type
_entity_poly.pdbx_seq_one_letter_code
_entity_poly.pdbx_strand_id
1 'polypeptide(L)'
;MEKEQPLRIFCRNSTLNAAVRGHKVKLVLANPSDKSQHWIRDYSAVGHLTDDNGSRAFALVNITTGQAMVNVAGAGEVRLAPYSSHVAVELSKLWTMGEKGRDGFAEVKVLQDVDYTLNGINGNVKEGTVVGTYTSEQTDNALWKIVPVNEE
;
A
#
# COMPACT_ATOMS: atom_id res chain seq x y z
N MET A 1 -22.78 -8.28 4.07
CA MET A 1 -21.38 -7.86 3.89
C MET A 1 -21.39 -6.42 3.45
N GLU A 2 -20.97 -5.49 4.30
CA GLU A 2 -20.69 -4.13 3.87
C GLU A 2 -19.72 -4.20 2.68
N LYS A 3 -20.05 -3.54 1.57
CA LYS A 3 -19.12 -3.42 0.46
C LYS A 3 -17.98 -2.55 0.96
N GLU A 4 -16.80 -3.14 1.15
CA GLU A 4 -15.59 -2.39 1.53
C GLU A 4 -15.41 -1.21 0.58
N GLN A 5 -15.29 -0.02 1.15
CA GLN A 5 -15.21 1.22 0.39
C GLN A 5 -13.89 1.26 -0.40
N PRO A 6 -13.91 1.54 -1.71
CA PRO A 6 -12.67 1.69 -2.49
C PRO A 6 -11.81 2.83 -1.96
N LEU A 7 -10.52 2.55 -1.79
CA LEU A 7 -9.51 3.47 -1.32
C LEU A 7 -8.56 3.85 -2.47
N ARG A 8 -7.99 5.05 -2.40
CA ARG A 8 -6.82 5.46 -3.15
C ARG A 8 -5.62 5.52 -2.22
N ILE A 9 -4.43 5.30 -2.79
CA ILE A 9 -3.15 5.35 -2.08
C ILE A 9 -2.28 6.37 -2.82
N PHE A 10 -1.86 7.44 -2.16
CA PHE A 10 -1.08 8.52 -2.80
C PHE A 10 0.06 9.01 -1.93
N CYS A 11 1.16 9.41 -2.58
CA CYS A 11 2.35 9.95 -1.91
C CYS A 11 2.10 11.37 -1.40
N ARG A 12 2.84 11.75 -0.36
CA ARG A 12 2.91 13.13 0.11
C ARG A 12 3.40 14.07 -0.97
N ASN A 13 2.90 15.31 -0.95
CA ASN A 13 3.24 16.37 -1.92
C ASN A 13 3.05 15.95 -3.39
N SER A 14 2.04 15.10 -3.66
CA SER A 14 1.77 14.54 -4.98
C SER A 14 0.29 14.51 -5.32
N THR A 15 0.01 14.53 -6.61
CA THR A 15 -1.30 14.20 -7.20
C THR A 15 -1.33 12.78 -7.78
N LEU A 16 -0.32 11.95 -7.47
CA LEU A 16 -0.15 10.62 -8.03
C LEU A 16 -0.70 9.54 -7.10
N ASN A 17 -1.50 8.64 -7.66
CA ASN A 17 -1.99 7.45 -7.00
C ASN A 17 -1.14 6.23 -7.37
N ALA A 18 -1.04 5.26 -6.45
CA ALA A 18 -0.54 3.93 -6.76
C ALA A 18 -1.58 3.15 -7.59
N ALA A 19 -1.15 2.58 -8.71
CA ALA A 19 -2.02 1.85 -9.62
C ALA A 19 -1.34 0.62 -10.20
N VAL A 20 -2.13 -0.41 -10.50
CA VAL A 20 -1.63 -1.59 -11.21
C VAL A 20 -1.45 -1.28 -12.69
N ARG A 21 -0.26 -1.54 -13.23
CA ARG A 21 0.10 -1.39 -14.64
C ARG A 21 0.87 -2.63 -15.09
N GLY A 22 0.22 -3.52 -15.82
CA GLY A 22 0.75 -4.85 -16.10
C GLY A 22 0.93 -5.64 -14.81
N HIS A 23 2.14 -6.14 -14.54
CA HIS A 23 2.47 -6.88 -13.32
C HIS A 23 3.15 -6.02 -12.23
N LYS A 24 3.16 -4.69 -12.39
CA LYS A 24 3.81 -3.76 -11.48
C LYS A 24 2.80 -2.80 -10.86
N VAL A 25 3.17 -2.23 -9.72
CA VAL A 25 2.51 -1.06 -9.14
C VAL A 25 3.31 0.18 -9.50
N LYS A 26 2.64 1.20 -10.05
CA LYS A 26 3.27 2.47 -10.47
C LYS A 26 2.50 3.66 -9.96
N LEU A 27 3.20 4.78 -9.77
CA LEU A 27 2.59 6.09 -9.56
C LEU A 27 2.02 6.61 -10.88
N VAL A 28 0.76 7.03 -10.88
CA VAL A 28 0.05 7.59 -12.04
C VAL A 28 -0.81 8.76 -11.61
N LEU A 29 -1.15 9.67 -12.53
CA LEU A 29 -2.06 10.77 -12.21
C LEU A 29 -3.39 10.26 -11.65
N ALA A 30 -3.86 10.91 -10.59
CA ALA A 30 -5.12 10.56 -9.94
C ALA A 30 -6.29 10.63 -10.93
N ASN A 31 -7.01 9.51 -11.06
CA ASN A 31 -8.22 9.41 -11.85
C ASN A 31 -9.24 8.52 -11.10
N PRO A 32 -10.26 9.10 -10.45
CA PRO A 32 -11.27 8.35 -9.70
C PRO A 32 -12.12 7.36 -10.53
N SER A 33 -12.09 7.49 -11.86
CA SER A 33 -12.75 6.55 -12.76
C SER A 33 -11.88 5.33 -13.09
N ASP A 34 -10.57 5.43 -12.90
CA ASP A 34 -9.62 4.35 -13.17
C ASP A 34 -9.57 3.36 -12.00
N LYS A 35 -10.32 2.26 -12.14
CA LYS A 35 -10.41 1.20 -11.11
C LYS A 35 -9.09 0.51 -10.82
N SER A 36 -8.08 0.64 -11.68
CA SER A 36 -6.75 0.09 -11.39
C SER A 36 -6.00 0.88 -10.31
N GLN A 37 -6.46 2.10 -9.97
CA GLN A 37 -5.97 2.91 -8.85
C GLN A 37 -6.72 2.62 -7.54
N HIS A 38 -7.71 1.72 -7.57
CA HIS A 38 -8.61 1.47 -6.45
C HIS A 38 -8.14 0.25 -5.67
N TRP A 39 -8.03 0.43 -4.37
CA TRP A 39 -7.52 -0.57 -3.43
C TRP A 39 -8.54 -0.82 -2.33
N ILE A 40 -8.45 -2.01 -1.75
CA ILE A 40 -9.10 -2.40 -0.52
C ILE A 40 -8.00 -2.58 0.52
N ARG A 41 -8.27 -2.10 1.73
CA ARG A 41 -7.47 -2.39 2.92
C ARG A 41 -8.22 -3.45 3.72
N ASP A 42 -7.83 -4.71 3.52
CA ASP A 42 -8.52 -5.86 4.09
C ASP A 42 -7.89 -6.25 5.44
N TYR A 43 -8.73 -6.35 6.46
CA TYR A 43 -8.38 -6.83 7.80
C TYR A 43 -8.96 -8.22 8.10
N SER A 44 -9.72 -8.80 7.18
CA SER A 44 -10.59 -9.94 7.48
C SER A 44 -9.80 -11.24 7.69
N ALA A 45 -8.68 -11.40 6.97
CA ALA A 45 -7.85 -12.60 7.04
C ALA A 45 -6.73 -12.58 8.10
N VAL A 46 -6.52 -11.44 8.76
CA VAL A 46 -5.34 -11.19 9.62
C VAL A 46 -5.61 -11.34 11.12
N GLY A 47 -6.87 -11.42 11.55
CA GLY A 47 -7.22 -11.56 12.97
C GLY A 47 -6.70 -10.40 13.82
N HIS A 48 -5.88 -10.73 14.83
CA HIS A 48 -5.25 -9.79 15.78
C HIS A 48 -3.73 -9.63 15.55
N LEU A 49 -3.21 -10.00 14.38
CA LEU A 49 -1.79 -9.88 14.08
C LEU A 49 -1.36 -8.40 14.07
N THR A 50 -0.24 -8.11 14.74
CA THR A 50 0.39 -6.78 14.78
C THR A 50 1.86 -6.87 14.43
N ASP A 51 2.47 -5.74 14.06
CA ASP A 51 3.93 -5.60 14.12
C ASP A 51 4.43 -5.47 15.57
N ASP A 52 5.75 -5.36 15.72
CA ASP A 52 6.44 -5.20 17.01
C ASP A 52 6.05 -3.91 17.75
N ASN A 53 5.48 -2.93 17.04
CA ASN A 53 4.98 -1.67 17.61
C ASN A 53 3.48 -1.75 17.96
N GLY A 54 2.83 -2.90 17.79
CA GLY A 54 1.41 -3.12 18.08
C GLY A 54 0.46 -2.61 16.99
N SER A 55 0.96 -2.24 15.81
CA SER A 55 0.13 -1.76 14.71
C SER A 55 -0.50 -2.94 13.97
N ARG A 56 -1.83 -2.92 13.82
CA ARG A 56 -2.59 -4.02 13.22
C ARG A 56 -2.23 -4.23 11.75
N ALA A 57 -1.97 -5.49 11.40
CA ALA A 57 -1.70 -5.92 10.04
C ALA A 57 -2.93 -5.77 9.14
N PHE A 58 -2.70 -5.54 7.84
CA PHE A 58 -3.71 -5.56 6.78
C PHE A 58 -3.09 -5.96 5.44
N ALA A 59 -3.94 -6.38 4.50
CA ALA A 59 -3.57 -6.56 3.10
C ALA A 59 -4.02 -5.36 2.26
N LEU A 60 -3.24 -5.00 1.25
CA LEU A 60 -3.62 -4.02 0.21
C LEU A 60 -3.98 -4.75 -1.07
N VAL A 61 -5.27 -4.81 -1.39
CA VAL A 61 -5.80 -5.61 -2.49
C VAL A 61 -6.32 -4.70 -3.59
N ASN A 62 -5.84 -4.87 -4.81
CA ASN A 62 -6.34 -4.10 -5.93
C ASN A 62 -7.71 -4.64 -6.38
N ILE A 63 -8.71 -3.77 -6.50
CA ILE A 63 -10.09 -4.17 -6.80
C ILE A 63 -10.23 -4.80 -8.19
N THR A 64 -9.47 -4.30 -9.17
CA THR A 64 -9.60 -4.75 -10.57
C THR A 64 -8.99 -6.13 -10.77
N THR A 65 -7.87 -6.40 -10.13
CA THR A 65 -7.12 -7.65 -10.34
C THR A 65 -7.39 -8.72 -9.28
N GLY A 66 -7.92 -8.34 -8.11
CA GLY A 66 -8.03 -9.24 -6.96
C GLY A 66 -6.67 -9.66 -6.39
N GLN A 67 -5.60 -8.95 -6.74
CA GLN A 67 -4.25 -9.25 -6.29
C GLN A 67 -3.86 -8.35 -5.11
N ALA A 68 -3.23 -8.95 -4.10
CA ALA A 68 -2.59 -8.22 -3.01
C ALA A 68 -1.21 -7.71 -3.42
N MET A 69 -0.83 -6.57 -2.87
CA MET A 69 0.53 -6.06 -2.91
C MET A 69 1.43 -6.88 -1.98
N VAL A 70 2.49 -7.44 -2.55
CA VAL A 70 3.42 -8.34 -1.86
C VAL A 70 4.76 -7.63 -1.68
N ASN A 71 5.20 -7.50 -0.43
CA ASN A 71 6.53 -7.00 -0.09
C ASN A 71 7.62 -8.01 -0.48
N VAL A 72 8.87 -7.54 -0.48
CA VAL A 72 10.06 -8.37 -0.68
C VAL A 72 10.98 -8.20 0.52
N ALA A 73 11.87 -9.16 0.74
CA ALA A 73 12.90 -9.03 1.77
C ALA A 73 13.84 -7.88 1.40
N GLY A 74 13.93 -6.87 2.26
CA GLY A 74 14.74 -5.68 2.05
C GLY A 74 14.17 -4.72 1.00
N ALA A 75 15.06 -4.09 0.23
CA ALA A 75 14.70 -3.13 -0.81
C ALA A 75 14.42 -3.80 -2.15
N GLY A 76 13.31 -3.44 -2.81
CA GLY A 76 12.99 -3.93 -4.14
C GLY A 76 11.57 -3.61 -4.59
N GLU A 77 11.23 -3.95 -5.83
CA GLU A 77 9.87 -3.74 -6.35
C GLU A 77 8.87 -4.65 -5.64
N VAL A 78 7.68 -4.12 -5.31
CA VAL A 78 6.59 -4.95 -4.81
C VAL A 78 6.10 -5.87 -5.93
N ARG A 79 5.58 -7.03 -5.54
CA ARG A 79 4.94 -7.98 -6.46
C ARG A 79 3.42 -7.92 -6.28
N LEU A 80 2.70 -8.55 -7.21
CA LEU A 80 1.26 -8.74 -7.14
C LEU A 80 0.97 -10.25 -7.15
N ALA A 81 0.16 -10.72 -6.20
CA ALA A 81 -0.25 -12.12 -6.11
C ALA A 81 -1.74 -12.24 -5.80
N PRO A 82 -2.43 -13.28 -6.28
CA PRO A 82 -3.84 -13.51 -5.93
C PRO A 82 -4.09 -13.45 -4.42
N TYR A 83 -5.20 -12.85 -4.02
CA TYR A 83 -5.62 -12.73 -2.64
C TYR A 83 -6.99 -13.36 -2.40
N SER A 84 -7.13 -14.06 -1.28
CA SER A 84 -8.40 -14.54 -0.77
C SER A 84 -8.37 -14.47 0.74
N SER A 85 -9.36 -13.81 1.33
CA SER A 85 -9.47 -13.70 2.79
C SER A 85 -10.02 -14.93 3.48
N HIS A 86 -10.43 -15.95 2.71
CA HIS A 86 -10.98 -17.20 3.23
C HIS A 86 -9.92 -18.27 3.52
N VAL A 87 -8.65 -17.97 3.24
CA VAL A 87 -7.51 -18.89 3.44
C VAL A 87 -6.40 -18.19 4.21
N ALA A 88 -5.40 -18.98 4.66
CA ALA A 88 -4.21 -18.42 5.29
C ALA A 88 -3.49 -17.47 4.34
N VAL A 89 -3.20 -16.26 4.82
CA VAL A 89 -2.49 -15.22 4.07
C VAL A 89 -1.01 -15.24 4.45
N GLU A 90 -0.15 -15.23 3.43
CA GLU A 90 1.31 -15.14 3.62
C GLU A 90 1.69 -13.78 4.21
N LEU A 91 2.63 -13.77 5.16
CA LEU A 91 3.07 -12.55 5.84
C LEU A 91 3.64 -11.49 4.88
N SER A 92 4.19 -11.90 3.74
CA SER A 92 4.68 -11.00 2.70
C SER A 92 3.57 -10.20 1.98
N LYS A 93 2.29 -10.57 2.14
CA LYS A 93 1.13 -9.80 1.65
C LYS A 93 0.67 -8.73 2.65
N LEU A 94 1.24 -8.73 3.85
CA LEU A 94 0.76 -7.95 4.96
C LEU A 94 1.65 -6.73 5.23
N TRP A 95 0.97 -5.67 5.60
CA TRP A 95 1.52 -4.35 5.87
C TRP A 95 0.96 -3.82 7.18
N THR A 96 1.65 -2.87 7.78
CA THR A 96 1.15 -2.09 8.93
C THR A 96 1.23 -0.60 8.62
N MET A 97 0.47 0.21 9.36
CA MET A 97 0.59 1.66 9.28
C MET A 97 1.63 2.12 10.29
N GLY A 98 2.59 2.93 9.88
CA GLY A 98 3.43 3.69 10.80
C GLY A 98 2.65 4.78 11.53
N GLU A 99 3.36 5.51 12.40
CA GLU A 99 2.79 6.69 13.08
C GLU A 99 2.38 7.75 12.06
N LYS A 100 1.19 8.34 12.26
CA LYS A 100 0.69 9.41 11.41
C LYS A 100 1.32 10.74 11.79
N GLY A 101 1.90 11.41 10.82
CA GLY A 101 2.32 12.80 10.94
C GLY A 101 1.12 13.74 11.12
N ARG A 102 1.40 15.00 11.48
CA ARG A 102 0.36 16.05 11.69
C ARG A 102 -0.51 16.30 10.46
N ASP A 103 0.01 16.06 9.27
CA ASP A 103 -0.71 16.21 8.00
C ASP A 103 -1.46 14.94 7.57
N GLY A 104 -1.44 13.91 8.40
CA GLY A 104 -2.14 12.64 8.20
C GLY A 104 -1.46 11.66 7.26
N PHE A 105 -0.26 11.96 6.75
CA PHE A 105 0.55 10.99 6.02
C PHE A 105 1.30 10.07 6.98
N ALA A 106 1.54 8.84 6.55
CA ALA A 106 2.28 7.84 7.32
C ALA A 106 3.02 6.89 6.39
N GLU A 107 4.03 6.22 6.92
CA GLU A 107 4.65 5.07 6.27
C GLU A 107 3.69 3.87 6.23
N VAL A 108 3.84 3.03 5.20
CA VAL A 108 3.16 1.73 5.11
C VAL A 108 4.25 0.67 5.26
N LYS A 109 4.43 0.17 6.48
CA LYS A 109 5.58 -0.64 6.89
C LYS A 109 5.38 -2.11 6.56
N VAL A 110 6.48 -2.80 6.29
CA VAL A 110 6.49 -4.26 6.13
C VAL A 110 6.24 -4.90 7.50
N LEU A 111 5.25 -5.79 7.59
CA LEU A 111 4.84 -6.39 8.86
C LEU A 111 6.00 -7.10 9.59
N GLN A 112 6.82 -7.85 8.85
CA GLN A 112 7.89 -8.67 9.41
C GLN A 112 9.17 -7.89 9.72
N ASP A 113 9.30 -6.67 9.18
CA ASP A 113 10.51 -5.85 9.31
C ASP A 113 10.15 -4.37 9.11
N VAL A 114 9.87 -3.69 10.23
CA VAL A 114 9.41 -2.30 10.25
C VAL A 114 10.46 -1.28 9.80
N ASP A 115 11.71 -1.73 9.60
CA ASP A 115 12.79 -0.92 9.02
C ASP A 115 12.62 -0.74 7.52
N TYR A 116 11.67 -1.45 6.88
CA TYR A 116 11.29 -1.26 5.48
C TYR A 116 9.85 -0.78 5.33
N THR A 117 9.64 0.13 4.37
CA THR A 117 8.34 0.76 4.07
C THR A 117 8.06 0.77 2.58
N LEU A 118 6.78 0.88 2.23
CA LEU A 118 6.33 1.18 0.89
C LEU A 118 6.94 2.49 0.40
N ASN A 119 7.47 2.48 -0.81
CA ASN A 119 8.28 3.57 -1.33
C ASN A 119 8.13 3.73 -2.85
N GLY A 120 8.07 4.96 -3.33
CA GLY A 120 8.31 5.29 -4.75
C GLY A 120 9.81 5.16 -5.05
N ILE A 121 10.21 4.05 -5.69
CA ILE A 121 11.63 3.68 -5.79
C ILE A 121 12.48 4.74 -6.49
N ASN A 122 13.77 4.77 -6.15
CA ASN A 122 14.74 5.77 -6.59
C ASN A 122 14.42 7.21 -6.13
N GLY A 123 13.68 7.37 -5.03
CA GLY A 123 13.40 8.68 -4.44
C GLY A 123 12.49 9.58 -5.28
N ASN A 124 11.72 9.01 -6.20
CA ASN A 124 10.95 9.79 -7.18
C ASN A 124 9.46 9.78 -6.86
N VAL A 125 8.86 10.97 -6.83
CA VAL A 125 7.40 11.15 -6.84
C VAL A 125 6.98 11.66 -8.22
N LYS A 126 7.13 10.81 -9.23
CA LYS A 126 6.90 11.14 -10.65
C LYS A 126 6.00 10.09 -11.29
N GLU A 127 5.22 10.50 -12.29
CA GLU A 127 4.41 9.57 -13.06
C GLU A 127 5.30 8.48 -13.71
N GLY A 128 4.86 7.23 -13.59
CA GLY A 128 5.60 6.07 -14.05
C GLY A 128 6.59 5.48 -13.04
N THR A 129 6.88 6.16 -11.91
CA THR A 129 7.71 5.61 -10.84
C THR A 129 7.13 4.28 -10.38
N VAL A 130 7.97 3.25 -10.28
CA VAL A 130 7.58 1.94 -9.74
C VAL A 130 7.52 2.02 -8.21
N VAL A 131 6.51 1.38 -7.63
CA VAL A 131 6.37 1.26 -6.18
C VAL A 131 7.12 0.01 -5.70
N GLY A 132 7.79 0.12 -4.57
CA GLY A 132 8.62 -0.92 -3.98
C GLY A 132 8.67 -0.81 -2.47
N THR A 133 9.54 -1.60 -1.85
CA THR A 133 10.00 -1.42 -0.48
C THR A 133 11.38 -0.76 -0.48
N TYR A 134 11.62 0.08 0.51
CA TYR A 134 12.94 0.66 0.79
C TYR A 134 13.07 0.93 2.29
N THR A 135 14.28 1.23 2.75
CA THR A 135 14.52 1.59 4.15
C THR A 135 13.61 2.73 4.60
N SER A 136 13.09 2.60 5.82
CA SER A 136 12.19 3.54 6.46
C SER A 136 12.88 4.88 6.65
N GLU A 137 12.32 5.91 6.01
CA GLU A 137 12.78 7.28 6.06
C GLU A 137 11.57 8.20 5.85
N GLN A 138 11.48 9.29 6.61
CA GLN A 138 10.35 10.22 6.58
C GLN A 138 10.42 11.17 5.36
N THR A 139 10.47 10.61 4.16
CA THR A 139 10.57 11.30 2.87
C THR A 139 9.25 11.26 2.10
N ASP A 140 9.04 12.20 1.17
CA ASP A 140 7.76 12.32 0.45
C ASP A 140 7.39 11.07 -0.35
N ASN A 141 8.37 10.34 -0.89
CA ASN A 141 8.19 9.08 -1.60
C ASN A 141 7.92 7.87 -0.68
N ALA A 142 8.07 8.01 0.63
CA ALA A 142 7.81 6.97 1.63
C ALA A 142 6.55 7.22 2.47
N LEU A 143 5.95 8.41 2.34
CA LEU A 143 4.82 8.86 3.12
C LEU A 143 3.53 8.83 2.28
N TRP A 144 2.53 8.14 2.80
CA TRP A 144 1.31 7.81 2.06
C TRP A 144 0.05 8.20 2.82
N LYS A 145 -1.00 8.48 2.06
CA LYS A 145 -2.39 8.48 2.55
C LYS A 145 -3.16 7.36 1.89
N ILE A 146 -3.93 6.64 2.71
CA ILE A 146 -4.88 5.61 2.27
C ILE A 146 -6.27 6.05 2.70
N VAL A 147 -7.01 6.64 1.75
CA VAL A 147 -8.30 7.30 1.99
C VAL A 147 -9.32 6.83 0.95
N PRO A 148 -10.64 6.95 1.21
CA PRO A 148 -11.67 6.72 0.21
C PRO A 148 -11.42 7.45 -1.10
N VAL A 149 -11.75 6.81 -2.23
CA VAL A 149 -11.63 7.42 -3.57
C VAL A 149 -12.44 8.72 -3.69
N ASN A 150 -13.52 8.86 -2.91
CA ASN A 150 -14.44 10.01 -2.96
C ASN A 150 -14.16 11.08 -1.88
N GLU A 151 -13.09 10.95 -1.08
CA GLU A 151 -12.67 12.02 -0.17
C GLU A 151 -11.72 12.97 -0.91
N GLU A 152 -12.17 14.23 -1.08
CA GLU A 152 -11.41 15.36 -1.62
C GLU A 152 -10.33 15.85 -0.66
#